data_AF-A0AAN9YDR4-F1
#
_entry.id   AF-A0AAN9YDR4-F1
#
_cell.length_a   1.000
_cell.length_b   1.000
_cell.length_c   1.000
_cell.angle_alpha   90.00
_cell.angle_beta   90.00
_cell.angle_gamma   90.00
#
_symmetry.space_group_name_H-M   'P 1'
#
loop_
_entity.id
_entity.type
_entity.pdbx_description
1 polymer ?
#
loop_
_entity_poly.entity_id
_entity_poly.type
_entity_poly.pdbx_seq_one_letter_code
_entity_poly.pdbx_strand_id
1 'polypeptide(L)'
;MGRTEPSVGRPPPAFRRDARAKKAKATINKVIPSLLSAHPRARRGIDAAELMVAPKAQPPSKIGSGAPSSPRLVIRSCDTLTAAHSLLASPANTTRKVAILNMASPLSPGGGFINGATSQEEYLCMRTTLLPSLRDEFYRLPEIGCVFTPDVLVFRDAEGGDLDKKDRWFVDVLSAAMLRLPETEVDEGTGRGRYVHQKDRETVVNKMRTVMRVAQIKGAQKIVLGAWGCGAYGNPVGEIARAWRRVLLGGGGGRVGGKKGKVTKSSETLETWDGVEEVVFAIGDAGMAEAFTSAFGDGLTWADEGHNDDDPADDESYAEDLRVKELHERMDELRLRISRAPNDRMKSGLQAVVAGLESQIPEQGPGLHRGISASENSKDGGVSDDEDAPGEDEDDSKYEDEEEGNQAPSHDEAELNTEK
;
A
#
# COMPACT_ATOMS: atom_id res chain seq x y z
N MET A 1 -21.92 -18.37 28.51
CA MET A 1 -20.54 -18.59 28.04
C MET A 1 -19.95 -17.25 27.63
N GLY A 2 -19.20 -16.62 28.53
CA GLY A 2 -18.48 -15.39 28.26
C GLY A 2 -17.25 -15.68 27.40
N ARG A 3 -16.93 -14.79 26.45
CA ARG A 3 -15.72 -14.89 25.63
C ARG A 3 -14.50 -14.88 26.56
N THR A 4 -13.62 -15.87 26.40
CA THR A 4 -12.38 -16.05 27.20
C THR A 4 -11.23 -15.17 26.73
N GLU A 5 -11.40 -14.45 25.62
CA GLU A 5 -10.44 -13.49 25.12
C GLU A 5 -11.10 -12.12 24.93
N PRO A 6 -10.50 -11.02 25.44
CA PRO A 6 -11.02 -9.68 25.24
C PRO A 6 -10.97 -9.38 23.74
N SER A 7 -12.13 -9.08 23.13
CA SER A 7 -12.14 -8.60 21.75
C SER A 7 -11.39 -7.27 21.71
N VAL A 8 -10.15 -7.28 21.24
CA VAL A 8 -9.39 -6.04 21.03
C VAL A 8 -10.03 -5.32 19.84
N GLY A 9 -11.05 -4.50 20.14
CA GLY A 9 -11.66 -3.62 19.14
C GLY A 9 -10.58 -2.75 18.52
N ARG A 10 -10.50 -2.71 17.19
CA ARG A 10 -9.57 -1.83 16.51
C ARG A 10 -9.89 -0.39 16.92
N PRO A 11 -8.90 0.42 17.35
CA PRO A 11 -9.14 1.80 17.72
C PRO A 11 -9.81 2.56 16.58
N PRO A 12 -10.64 3.58 16.87
CA PRO A 12 -11.32 4.33 15.83
C PRO A 12 -10.34 4.91 14.80
N PRO A 13 -10.74 5.10 13.53
CA PRO A 13 -9.85 5.54 12.46
C PRO A 13 -9.03 6.80 12.77
N ALA A 14 -9.61 7.75 13.50
CA ALA A 14 -8.93 8.97 13.93
C ALA A 14 -7.73 8.67 14.86
N PHE A 15 -7.92 7.85 15.89
CA PHE A 15 -6.84 7.43 16.79
C PHE A 15 -5.73 6.70 16.05
N ARG A 16 -6.07 5.84 15.08
CA ARG A 16 -5.07 5.17 14.24
C ARG A 16 -4.27 6.15 13.39
N ARG A 17 -4.92 7.18 12.84
CA ARG A 17 -4.26 8.25 12.09
C ARG A 17 -3.31 9.05 12.98
N ASP A 18 -3.74 9.43 14.18
CA ASP A 18 -2.93 10.21 15.11
C ASP A 18 -1.73 9.41 15.62
N ALA A 19 -1.91 8.12 15.91
CA ALA A 19 -0.83 7.21 16.26
C ALA A 19 0.22 7.13 15.14
N ARG A 20 -0.22 7.02 13.87
CA ARG A 20 0.68 7.06 12.71
C ARG A 20 1.39 8.40 12.57
N ALA A 21 0.69 9.52 12.74
CA ALA A 21 1.28 10.85 12.69
C ALA A 21 2.35 11.04 13.78
N LYS A 22 2.09 10.56 15.01
CA LYS A 22 3.07 10.55 16.10
C LYS A 22 4.30 9.71 15.75
N LYS A 23 4.10 8.50 15.20
CA LYS A 23 5.20 7.62 14.74
C LYS A 23 5.99 8.25 13.60
N ALA A 24 5.33 8.93 12.65
CA ALA A 24 5.97 9.64 11.54
C ALA A 24 6.89 10.76 12.06
N LYS A 25 6.39 11.59 12.98
CA LYS A 25 7.19 12.65 13.64
C LYS A 25 8.39 12.09 14.42
N ALA A 26 8.23 10.98 15.13
CA ALA A 26 9.35 10.32 15.80
C ALA A 26 10.37 9.76 14.79
N THR A 27 9.89 9.21 13.67
CA THR A 27 10.73 8.66 12.61
C THR A 27 11.61 9.73 11.97
N ILE A 28 11.03 10.87 11.58
CA ILE A 28 11.77 11.94 10.91
C ILE A 28 12.73 12.67 11.87
N ASN A 29 12.33 12.90 13.11
CA ASN A 29 13.12 13.71 14.04
C ASN A 29 14.17 12.92 14.83
N LYS A 30 14.02 11.59 14.96
CA LYS A 30 14.91 10.75 15.77
C LYS A 30 15.52 9.61 14.99
N VAL A 31 14.69 8.79 14.34
CA VAL A 31 15.14 7.54 13.71
C VAL A 31 16.00 7.80 12.49
N ILE A 32 15.50 8.61 11.54
CA ILE A 32 16.20 8.90 10.28
C ILE A 32 17.56 9.59 10.54
N PRO A 33 17.68 10.64 11.37
CA PRO A 33 18.99 11.26 11.67
C PRO A 33 19.99 10.27 12.28
N SER A 34 19.53 9.41 13.20
CA SER A 34 20.35 8.35 13.79
C SER A 34 20.82 7.35 12.73
N LEU A 35 19.93 6.91 11.84
CA LEU A 35 20.27 6.01 10.73
C LEU A 35 21.27 6.64 9.75
N LEU A 36 21.06 7.87 9.32
CA LEU A 36 21.95 8.55 8.37
C LEU A 36 23.33 8.85 8.97
N SER A 37 23.41 9.03 10.30
CA SER A 37 24.69 9.10 11.01
C SER A 37 25.41 7.75 11.02
N ALA A 38 24.68 6.67 11.30
CA ALA A 38 25.23 5.31 11.39
C ALA A 38 25.50 4.63 10.03
N HIS A 39 24.86 5.09 8.94
CA HIS A 39 24.93 4.48 7.62
C HIS A 39 25.43 5.47 6.55
N PRO A 40 26.76 5.57 6.35
CA PRO A 40 27.33 6.49 5.36
C PRO A 40 26.88 6.23 3.92
N ARG A 41 26.55 4.97 3.57
CA ARG A 41 25.99 4.61 2.25
C ARG A 41 24.63 5.27 2.05
N ALA A 42 23.72 5.13 3.01
CA ALA A 42 22.40 5.75 2.96
C ALA A 42 22.54 7.27 2.83
N ARG A 43 23.37 7.90 3.67
CA ARG A 43 23.60 9.36 3.62
C ARG A 43 24.07 9.83 2.24
N ARG A 44 25.09 9.17 1.66
CA ARG A 44 25.56 9.49 0.31
C ARG A 44 24.47 9.30 -0.75
N GLY A 45 23.62 8.28 -0.61
CA GLY A 45 22.49 8.03 -1.50
C GLY A 45 21.48 9.17 -1.49
N ILE A 46 21.10 9.62 -0.29
CA ILE A 46 20.22 10.78 -0.07
C ILE A 46 20.84 12.06 -0.64
N ASP A 47 22.12 12.33 -0.36
CA ASP A 47 22.83 13.52 -0.86
C ASP A 47 22.97 13.52 -2.39
N ALA A 48 23.04 12.34 -3.01
CA ALA A 48 23.15 12.14 -4.45
C ALA A 48 21.81 12.22 -5.19
N ALA A 49 20.71 12.52 -4.49
CA ALA A 49 19.40 12.64 -5.13
C ALA A 49 19.37 13.79 -6.13
N GLU A 50 18.87 13.49 -7.33
CA GLU A 50 18.82 14.43 -8.45
C GLU A 50 17.44 14.48 -9.09
N LEU A 51 17.03 15.68 -9.51
CA LEU A 51 15.84 15.89 -10.32
C LEU A 51 16.19 15.79 -11.81
N MET A 52 15.56 14.85 -12.52
CA MET A 52 15.70 14.69 -13.97
C MET A 52 14.41 15.12 -14.67
N VAL A 53 14.50 16.17 -15.47
CA VAL A 53 13.34 16.74 -16.21
C VAL A 53 13.40 16.30 -17.67
N ALA A 54 12.32 15.66 -18.14
CA ALA A 54 12.14 15.24 -19.53
C ALA A 54 13.40 14.64 -20.20
N PRO A 55 14.02 13.58 -19.62
CA PRO A 55 15.19 12.95 -20.21
C PRO A 55 14.89 12.44 -21.62
N LYS A 56 15.87 12.57 -22.52
CA LYS A 56 15.77 12.08 -23.90
C LYS A 56 15.80 10.54 -23.91
N ALA A 57 15.14 9.95 -24.91
CA ALA A 57 15.21 8.52 -25.16
C ALA A 57 16.67 8.10 -25.44
N GLN A 58 17.06 6.93 -24.94
CA GLN A 58 18.38 6.37 -25.22
C GLN A 58 18.38 5.71 -26.60
N PRO A 59 19.47 5.83 -27.38
CA PRO A 59 19.61 5.05 -28.60
C PRO A 59 19.70 3.56 -28.25
N PRO A 60 19.19 2.65 -29.10
CA PRO A 60 19.33 1.21 -28.89
C PRO A 60 20.83 0.87 -28.78
N SER A 61 21.17 0.07 -27.78
CA SER A 61 22.55 -0.32 -27.52
C SER A 61 23.06 -1.19 -28.68
N LYS A 62 24.29 -0.93 -29.14
CA LYS A 62 24.93 -1.72 -30.21
C LYS A 62 25.50 -3.06 -29.72
N ILE A 63 25.10 -3.53 -28.54
CA ILE A 63 25.67 -4.72 -27.91
C ILE A 63 25.17 -5.96 -28.67
N GLY A 64 26.11 -6.78 -29.12
CA GLY A 64 25.92 -7.82 -30.12
C GLY A 64 24.85 -8.85 -29.80
N SER A 65 24.03 -9.16 -30.82
CA SER A 65 23.33 -10.42 -31.13
C SER A 65 22.99 -11.43 -30.01
N GLY A 66 22.58 -10.98 -28.82
CA GLY A 66 22.31 -11.86 -27.67
C GLY A 66 20.94 -11.67 -27.01
N ALA A 67 20.39 -10.46 -26.94
CA ALA A 67 19.01 -10.26 -26.48
C ALA A 67 18.46 -8.88 -26.84
N PRO A 68 17.31 -8.83 -27.50
CA PRO A 68 16.27 -7.87 -27.16
C PRO A 68 15.05 -8.68 -26.75
N SER A 69 15.05 -9.26 -25.55
CA SER A 69 13.78 -9.67 -24.96
C SER A 69 13.23 -8.46 -24.24
N SER A 70 12.05 -7.98 -24.66
CA SER A 70 11.24 -7.09 -23.85
C SER A 70 11.28 -7.53 -22.38
N PRO A 71 11.29 -6.60 -21.41
CA PRO A 71 11.40 -6.97 -20.01
C PRO A 71 10.33 -7.99 -19.66
N ARG A 72 10.67 -8.99 -18.84
CA ARG A 72 9.68 -9.90 -18.27
C ARG A 72 8.72 -9.08 -17.42
N LEU A 73 7.43 -9.15 -17.72
CA LEU A 73 6.42 -8.37 -17.01
C LEU A 73 5.64 -9.28 -16.07
N VAL A 74 5.69 -8.95 -14.78
CA VAL A 74 5.09 -9.74 -13.72
C VAL A 74 4.14 -8.86 -12.90
N ILE A 75 3.04 -9.42 -12.40
CA ILE A 75 2.19 -8.77 -11.40
C ILE A 75 2.19 -9.59 -10.10
N ARG A 76 2.17 -8.89 -8.97
CA ARG A 76 2.13 -9.48 -7.63
C ARG A 76 1.17 -8.72 -6.72
N SER A 77 0.38 -9.45 -5.95
CA SER A 77 -0.49 -8.90 -4.91
C SER A 77 0.28 -8.64 -3.62
N CYS A 78 1.10 -7.59 -3.59
CA CYS A 78 1.89 -7.21 -2.42
C CYS A 78 2.28 -5.72 -2.46
N ASP A 79 2.88 -5.21 -1.39
CA ASP A 79 3.42 -3.84 -1.38
C ASP A 79 4.75 -3.71 -2.14
N THR A 80 5.09 -2.47 -2.47
CA THR A 80 6.26 -2.13 -3.30
C THR A 80 7.58 -2.63 -2.70
N LEU A 81 7.77 -2.55 -1.38
CA LEU A 81 9.02 -2.96 -0.74
C LEU A 81 9.11 -4.48 -0.63
N THR A 82 8.00 -5.18 -0.40
CA THR A 82 7.96 -6.65 -0.42
C THR A 82 8.33 -7.21 -1.79
N ALA A 83 7.77 -6.65 -2.87
CA ALA A 83 8.18 -7.02 -4.22
C ALA A 83 9.67 -6.76 -4.48
N ALA A 84 10.18 -5.59 -4.08
CA ALA A 84 11.58 -5.24 -4.27
C ALA A 84 12.53 -6.14 -3.47
N HIS A 85 12.19 -6.46 -2.23
CA HIS A 85 12.97 -7.37 -1.39
C HIS A 85 13.05 -8.77 -2.02
N SER A 86 11.93 -9.28 -2.52
CA SER A 86 11.90 -10.58 -3.22
C SER A 86 12.78 -10.59 -4.49
N LEU A 87 12.77 -9.49 -5.27
CA LEU A 87 13.67 -9.36 -6.42
C LEU A 87 15.14 -9.32 -6.02
N LEU A 88 15.47 -8.68 -4.89
CA LEU A 88 16.82 -8.64 -4.35
C LEU A 88 17.27 -10.00 -3.80
N ALA A 89 16.38 -10.71 -3.11
CA ALA A 89 16.66 -12.01 -2.50
C ALA A 89 16.74 -13.15 -3.54
N SER A 90 16.14 -12.96 -4.74
CA SER A 90 16.17 -13.95 -5.81
C SER A 90 17.61 -14.36 -6.17
N PRO A 91 17.94 -15.67 -6.16
CA PRO A 91 19.26 -16.17 -6.58
C PRO A 91 19.62 -15.81 -8.02
N ALA A 92 18.61 -15.60 -8.88
CA ALA A 92 18.80 -15.17 -10.26
C ALA A 92 19.26 -13.71 -10.37
N ASN A 93 19.14 -12.90 -9.32
CA ASN A 93 19.57 -11.50 -9.32
C ASN A 93 21.04 -11.36 -8.91
N THR A 94 21.92 -11.34 -9.90
CA THR A 94 23.38 -11.25 -9.70
C THR A 94 23.89 -9.81 -9.53
N THR A 95 23.09 -8.80 -9.91
CA THR A 95 23.54 -7.40 -9.97
C THR A 95 23.00 -6.52 -8.85
N ARG A 96 21.90 -6.94 -8.19
CA ARG A 96 21.20 -6.19 -7.14
C ARG A 96 20.71 -4.80 -7.57
N LYS A 97 20.59 -4.55 -8.88
CA LYS A 97 20.15 -3.26 -9.45
C LYS A 97 18.63 -3.16 -9.53
N VAL A 98 17.99 -3.02 -8.37
CA VAL A 98 16.54 -2.91 -8.22
C VAL A 98 16.14 -1.46 -7.95
N ALA A 99 15.22 -0.94 -8.76
CA ALA A 99 14.61 0.37 -8.54
C ALA A 99 13.11 0.24 -8.28
N ILE A 100 12.55 1.13 -7.46
CA ILE A 100 11.11 1.19 -7.18
C ILE A 100 10.54 2.56 -7.56
N LEU A 101 9.29 2.58 -8.01
CA LEU A 101 8.55 3.83 -8.21
C LEU A 101 7.91 4.29 -6.89
N ASN A 102 8.35 5.42 -6.34
CA ASN A 102 7.57 6.19 -5.38
C ASN A 102 6.48 6.97 -6.14
N MET A 103 5.22 6.68 -5.83
CA MET A 103 4.04 7.32 -6.41
C MET A 103 3.81 8.68 -5.75
N ALA A 104 4.75 9.59 -6.00
CA ALA A 104 4.96 10.78 -5.21
C ALA A 104 3.86 11.83 -5.34
N SER A 105 3.69 12.61 -4.29
CA SER A 105 2.92 13.84 -4.31
C SER A 105 3.58 14.89 -5.19
N PRO A 106 2.83 15.61 -6.05
CA PRO A 106 3.41 16.67 -6.88
C PRO A 106 3.78 17.91 -6.04
N LEU A 107 3.20 18.08 -4.86
CA LEU A 107 3.26 19.33 -4.09
C LEU A 107 3.99 19.21 -2.76
N SER A 108 4.06 18.02 -2.17
CA SER A 108 4.53 17.88 -0.78
C SER A 108 5.46 16.68 -0.65
N PRO A 109 6.71 16.85 -0.18
CA PRO A 109 7.61 15.75 0.13
C PRO A 109 6.98 14.73 1.08
N GLY A 110 6.93 13.47 0.65
CA GLY A 110 6.32 12.40 1.43
C GLY A 110 4.80 12.53 1.60
N GLY A 111 4.13 13.36 0.80
CA GLY A 111 2.68 13.50 0.80
C GLY A 111 2.11 13.87 2.17
N GLY A 112 1.20 13.04 2.67
CA GLY A 112 0.55 13.16 3.96
C GLY A 112 1.25 12.41 5.10
N PHE A 113 2.53 12.03 4.95
CA PHE A 113 3.26 11.18 5.90
C PHE A 113 3.20 11.71 7.34
N ILE A 114 3.52 12.98 7.55
CA ILE A 114 3.52 13.64 8.87
C ILE A 114 2.09 13.70 9.47
N ASN A 115 1.06 13.63 8.61
CA ASN A 115 -0.35 13.67 8.98
C ASN A 115 -0.99 12.29 9.13
N GLY A 116 -0.20 11.21 9.09
CA GLY A 116 -0.66 9.84 9.31
C GLY A 116 -1.50 9.26 8.16
N ALA A 117 -1.32 9.78 6.94
CA ALA A 117 -1.91 9.19 5.73
C ALA A 117 -1.30 7.81 5.43
N THR A 118 -1.94 7.05 4.54
CA THR A 118 -1.65 5.63 4.31
C THR A 118 -1.63 5.28 2.82
N SER A 119 -1.15 6.19 1.97
CA SER A 119 -0.87 5.85 0.58
C SER A 119 0.54 5.26 0.45
N GLN A 120 0.88 4.81 -0.76
CA GLN A 120 2.16 4.14 -1.02
C GLN A 120 3.37 5.01 -0.65
N GLU A 121 3.34 6.32 -0.96
CA GLU A 121 4.44 7.24 -0.63
C GLU A 121 4.65 7.34 0.90
N GLU A 122 3.58 7.41 1.70
CA GLU A 122 3.72 7.47 3.16
C GLU A 122 4.24 6.16 3.76
N TYR A 123 3.88 5.02 3.18
CA TYR A 123 4.45 3.73 3.58
C TYR A 123 5.95 3.67 3.27
N LEU A 124 6.39 4.17 2.10
CA LEU A 124 7.81 4.27 1.78
C LEU A 124 8.54 5.20 2.76
N CYS A 125 7.99 6.38 3.06
CA CYS A 125 8.58 7.33 4.02
C CYS A 125 8.63 6.76 5.45
N MET A 126 7.67 5.91 5.83
CA MET A 126 7.65 5.27 7.13
C MET A 126 8.71 4.18 7.25
N ARG A 127 9.03 3.47 6.17
CA ARG A 127 9.87 2.27 6.22
C ARG A 127 11.30 2.49 5.73
N THR A 128 11.57 3.67 5.15
CA THR A 128 12.82 3.95 4.46
C THR A 128 13.39 5.32 4.79
N THR A 129 14.65 5.52 4.44
CA THR A 129 15.34 6.82 4.56
C THR A 129 15.05 7.78 3.41
N LEU A 130 14.01 7.53 2.59
CA LEU A 130 13.69 8.31 1.39
C LEU A 130 13.40 9.78 1.68
N LEU A 131 12.61 10.09 2.71
CA LEU A 131 12.00 11.42 2.86
C LEU A 131 13.00 12.59 2.81
N PRO A 132 14.18 12.56 3.47
CA PRO A 132 15.17 13.63 3.34
C PRO A 132 15.71 13.89 1.92
N SER A 133 15.63 12.91 0.99
CA SER A 133 16.08 13.13 -0.40
C SER A 133 15.07 13.90 -1.23
N LEU A 134 13.82 13.95 -0.77
CA LEU A 134 12.70 14.64 -1.38
C LEU A 134 12.75 16.13 -1.02
N ARG A 135 13.83 16.81 -1.44
CA ARG A 135 14.11 18.21 -1.11
C ARG A 135 13.01 19.14 -1.62
N ASP A 136 12.62 20.14 -0.83
CA ASP A 136 11.59 21.13 -1.20
C ASP A 136 11.86 21.81 -2.55
N GLU A 137 13.14 22.00 -2.89
CA GLU A 137 13.63 22.56 -4.16
C GLU A 137 13.17 21.76 -5.39
N PHE A 138 12.90 20.47 -5.22
CA PHE A 138 12.39 19.59 -6.28
C PHE A 138 10.86 19.66 -6.42
N TYR A 139 10.15 20.16 -5.40
CA TYR A 139 8.70 20.07 -5.29
C TYR A 139 7.98 21.26 -5.91
N ARG A 140 6.69 21.03 -6.19
CA ARG A 140 6.10 21.36 -7.50
C ARG A 140 6.79 20.53 -8.58
N LEU A 141 6.80 19.21 -8.35
CA LEU A 141 7.45 18.25 -9.24
C LEU A 141 7.04 18.55 -10.68
N PRO A 142 7.99 18.56 -11.62
CA PRO A 142 7.69 18.80 -13.02
C PRO A 142 6.66 17.80 -13.53
N GLU A 143 5.77 18.26 -14.41
CA GLU A 143 4.76 17.38 -15.01
C GLU A 143 5.41 16.19 -15.69
N ILE A 144 6.53 16.41 -16.39
CA ILE A 144 7.36 15.38 -17.01
C ILE A 144 8.75 15.39 -16.36
N GLY A 145 8.90 14.66 -15.26
CA GLY A 145 10.18 14.46 -14.60
C GLY A 145 10.11 13.43 -13.48
N CYS A 146 11.27 13.16 -12.90
CA CYS A 146 11.44 12.18 -11.84
C CYS A 146 12.64 12.56 -10.98
N VAL A 147 12.50 12.44 -9.66
CA VAL A 147 13.63 12.51 -8.74
C VAL A 147 14.18 11.11 -8.57
N PHE A 148 15.45 10.91 -8.92
CA PHE A 148 16.14 9.65 -8.66
C PHE A 148 16.91 9.75 -7.33
N THR A 149 16.71 8.80 -6.44
CA THR A 149 17.47 8.67 -5.18
C THR A 149 18.10 7.28 -5.13
N PRO A 150 19.44 7.16 -5.23
CA PRO A 150 20.11 5.88 -5.06
C PRO A 150 20.23 5.48 -3.58
N ASP A 151 20.46 4.19 -3.34
CA ASP A 151 20.88 3.67 -2.03
C ASP A 151 19.97 4.08 -0.85
N VAL A 152 18.65 4.05 -1.05
CA VAL A 152 17.69 4.28 0.01
C VAL A 152 17.66 3.08 0.95
N LEU A 153 18.02 3.31 2.21
CA LEU A 153 17.99 2.29 3.26
C LEU A 153 16.55 1.99 3.67
N VAL A 154 16.17 0.71 3.60
CA VAL A 154 14.95 0.14 4.17
C VAL A 154 15.27 -0.38 5.56
N PHE A 155 14.50 0.07 6.55
CA PHE A 155 14.76 -0.22 7.96
C PHE A 155 13.52 -0.70 8.73
N ARG A 156 12.37 -0.86 8.07
CA ARG A 156 11.17 -1.50 8.65
C ARG A 156 10.53 -2.52 7.71
N ASP A 157 9.97 -3.56 8.31
CA ASP A 157 9.11 -4.55 7.66
C ASP A 157 7.73 -3.98 7.30
N ALA A 158 6.84 -4.84 6.77
CA ALA A 158 5.50 -4.45 6.32
C ALA A 158 4.55 -4.14 7.49
N GLU A 159 4.78 -4.77 8.64
CA GLU A 159 4.06 -4.64 9.90
C GLU A 159 4.45 -3.33 10.63
N GLY A 160 5.57 -2.74 10.21
CA GLY A 160 6.13 -1.51 10.75
C GLY A 160 7.07 -1.72 11.95
N GLY A 161 7.54 -2.94 12.16
CA GLY A 161 8.64 -3.30 13.05
C GLY A 161 9.97 -2.82 12.49
N ASP A 162 10.89 -2.40 13.36
CA ASP A 162 12.25 -2.00 12.97
C ASP A 162 13.09 -3.25 12.67
N LEU A 163 13.72 -3.28 11.50
CA LEU A 163 14.61 -4.37 11.10
C LEU A 163 15.93 -4.31 11.88
N ASP A 164 16.43 -5.50 12.21
CA ASP A 164 17.78 -5.69 12.72
C ASP A 164 18.83 -5.19 11.72
N LYS A 165 19.98 -4.75 12.22
CA LYS A 165 21.03 -4.13 11.38
C LYS A 165 21.46 -5.02 10.20
N LYS A 166 21.47 -6.34 10.39
CA LYS A 166 21.86 -7.34 9.38
C LYS A 166 20.81 -7.55 8.28
N ASP A 167 19.54 -7.28 8.59
CA ASP A 167 18.39 -7.55 7.71
C ASP A 167 17.96 -6.28 6.96
N ARG A 168 18.61 -5.14 7.22
CA ARG A 168 18.40 -3.90 6.48
C ARG A 168 19.02 -4.00 5.09
N TRP A 169 18.33 -3.43 4.12
CA TRP A 169 18.70 -3.50 2.71
C TRP A 169 18.53 -2.14 2.02
N PHE A 170 19.07 -2.04 0.81
CA PHE A 170 19.10 -0.80 0.03
C PHE A 170 18.35 -0.99 -1.28
N VAL A 171 17.71 0.08 -1.75
CA VAL A 171 17.01 0.10 -3.01
C VAL A 171 17.09 1.49 -3.64
N ASP A 172 17.08 1.55 -4.97
CA ASP A 172 16.99 2.83 -5.68
C ASP A 172 15.53 3.25 -5.82
N VAL A 173 15.25 4.55 -5.73
CA VAL A 173 13.88 5.08 -5.77
C VAL A 173 13.73 6.12 -6.87
N LEU A 174 12.71 5.92 -7.70
CA LEU A 174 12.23 6.84 -8.72
C LEU A 174 10.99 7.55 -8.18
N SER A 175 11.05 8.82 -7.83
CA SER A 175 9.89 9.58 -7.33
C SER A 175 9.30 10.43 -8.44
N ALA A 176 8.04 10.18 -8.80
CA ALA A 176 7.33 10.93 -9.83
C ALA A 176 5.84 11.04 -9.50
N ALA A 177 5.21 12.15 -9.91
CA ALA A 177 3.81 12.41 -9.64
C ALA A 177 2.89 12.09 -10.83
N MET A 178 1.73 11.49 -10.54
CA MET A 178 0.67 11.24 -11.54
C MET A 178 -0.32 12.41 -11.61
N LEU A 179 -1.18 12.42 -12.63
CA LEU A 179 -2.32 13.35 -12.71
C LEU A 179 -3.19 13.20 -11.47
N ARG A 180 -3.62 14.33 -10.90
CA ARG A 180 -4.47 14.36 -9.72
C ARG A 180 -5.90 14.71 -10.12
N LEU A 181 -6.82 13.77 -9.87
CA LEU A 181 -8.25 13.91 -10.14
C LEU A 181 -8.54 14.41 -11.56
N PRO A 182 -8.00 13.74 -12.61
CA PRO A 182 -8.31 14.12 -13.99
C PRO A 182 -9.80 13.93 -14.27
N GLU A 183 -10.30 14.59 -15.32
CA GLU A 183 -11.69 14.43 -15.72
C GLU A 183 -11.90 13.04 -16.35
N THR A 184 -12.80 12.26 -15.76
CA THR A 184 -13.07 10.88 -16.15
C THR A 184 -14.56 10.66 -16.36
N GLU A 185 -14.89 9.78 -17.29
CA GLU A 185 -16.24 9.29 -17.52
C GLU A 185 -16.27 7.76 -17.30
N VAL A 186 -17.43 7.25 -16.91
CA VAL A 186 -17.65 5.82 -16.69
C VAL A 186 -18.51 5.28 -17.82
N ASP A 187 -18.05 4.20 -18.46
CA ASP A 187 -18.84 3.49 -19.43
C ASP A 187 -19.99 2.73 -18.73
N GLU A 188 -21.24 3.09 -19.02
CA GLU A 188 -22.42 2.52 -18.34
C GLU A 188 -22.60 1.02 -18.58
N GLY A 189 -22.13 0.51 -19.72
CA GLY A 189 -22.27 -0.92 -20.06
C GLY A 189 -21.23 -1.80 -19.38
N THR A 190 -20.02 -1.28 -19.17
CA THR A 190 -18.88 -2.06 -18.64
C THR A 190 -18.46 -1.65 -17.23
N GLY A 191 -18.95 -0.51 -16.72
CA GLY A 191 -18.54 0.08 -15.44
C GLY A 191 -17.11 0.63 -15.44
N ARG A 192 -16.44 0.67 -16.60
CA ARG A 192 -15.02 1.04 -16.70
C ARG A 192 -14.84 2.54 -16.85
N GLY A 193 -14.01 3.13 -16.00
CA GLY A 193 -13.59 4.52 -16.11
C GLY A 193 -12.62 4.74 -17.28
N ARG A 194 -12.71 5.91 -17.91
CA ARG A 194 -11.78 6.38 -18.95
C ARG A 194 -11.55 7.89 -18.81
N TYR A 195 -10.38 8.37 -19.23
CA TYR A 195 -10.15 9.81 -19.33
C TYR A 195 -11.05 10.43 -20.41
N VAL A 196 -11.60 11.61 -20.11
CA VAL A 196 -12.35 12.42 -21.08
C VAL A 196 -11.39 13.02 -22.11
N HIS A 197 -10.25 13.54 -21.64
CA HIS A 197 -9.31 14.27 -22.50
C HIS A 197 -8.20 13.37 -23.03
N GLN A 198 -7.98 13.39 -24.35
CA GLN A 198 -6.86 12.69 -24.99
C GLN A 198 -5.49 13.21 -24.50
N LYS A 199 -5.41 14.49 -24.12
CA LYS A 199 -4.20 15.10 -23.54
C LYS A 199 -3.77 14.41 -22.24
N ASP A 200 -4.71 13.98 -21.41
CA ASP A 200 -4.39 13.29 -20.16
C ASP A 200 -3.76 11.93 -20.43
N ARG A 201 -4.29 11.18 -21.41
CA ARG A 201 -3.68 9.92 -21.88
C ARG A 201 -2.24 10.11 -22.34
N GLU A 202 -2.00 11.14 -23.15
CA GLU A 202 -0.66 11.46 -23.67
C GLU A 202 0.29 11.85 -22.54
N THR A 203 -0.20 12.64 -21.57
CA THR A 203 0.58 13.07 -20.41
C THR A 203 0.97 11.89 -19.54
N VAL A 204 0.05 10.97 -19.26
CA VAL A 204 0.30 9.72 -18.51
C VAL A 204 1.37 8.88 -19.22
N VAL A 205 1.27 8.69 -20.54
CA VAL A 205 2.27 7.95 -21.32
C VAL A 205 3.64 8.62 -21.24
N ASN A 206 3.72 9.95 -21.35
CA ASN A 206 4.98 10.68 -21.27
C ASN A 206 5.61 10.63 -19.87
N LYS A 207 4.79 10.64 -18.81
CA LYS A 207 5.21 10.41 -17.43
C LYS A 207 5.83 9.01 -17.26
N MET A 208 5.16 7.98 -17.75
CA MET A 208 5.64 6.59 -17.71
C MET A 208 6.94 6.40 -18.50
N ARG A 209 7.04 6.96 -19.72
CA ARG A 209 8.28 6.98 -20.50
C ARG A 209 9.41 7.64 -19.72
N THR A 210 9.14 8.74 -19.04
CA THR A 210 10.13 9.46 -18.25
C THR A 210 10.68 8.60 -17.11
N VAL A 211 9.81 7.93 -16.34
CA VAL A 211 10.23 6.99 -15.28
C VAL A 211 11.13 5.90 -15.85
N MET A 212 10.73 5.28 -16.96
CA MET A 212 11.50 4.20 -17.60
C MET A 212 12.84 4.69 -18.16
N ARG A 213 12.88 5.87 -18.79
CA ARG A 213 14.13 6.48 -19.27
C ARG A 213 15.10 6.78 -18.13
N VAL A 214 14.61 7.31 -17.01
CA VAL A 214 15.46 7.54 -15.83
C VAL A 214 15.99 6.21 -15.29
N ALA A 215 15.14 5.20 -15.16
CA ALA A 215 15.55 3.87 -14.71
C ALA A 215 16.66 3.29 -15.60
N GLN A 216 16.52 3.40 -16.93
CA GLN A 216 17.51 2.94 -17.89
C GLN A 216 18.83 3.75 -17.80
N ILE A 217 18.76 5.08 -17.73
CA ILE A 217 19.94 5.95 -17.58
C ILE A 217 20.72 5.62 -16.31
N LYS A 218 20.00 5.30 -15.22
CA LYS A 218 20.58 4.92 -13.93
C LYS A 218 20.96 3.44 -13.86
N GLY A 219 20.73 2.68 -14.93
CA GLY A 219 21.16 1.29 -15.06
C GLY A 219 20.34 0.30 -14.22
N ALA A 220 19.11 0.64 -13.84
CA ALA A 220 18.20 -0.28 -13.17
C ALA A 220 17.87 -1.46 -14.10
N GLN A 221 18.01 -2.68 -13.59
CA GLN A 221 17.73 -3.91 -14.35
C GLN A 221 16.38 -4.51 -13.99
N LYS A 222 15.97 -4.35 -12.72
CA LYS A 222 14.66 -4.79 -12.24
C LYS A 222 13.92 -3.61 -11.65
N ILE A 223 12.66 -3.44 -12.02
CA ILE A 223 11.88 -2.25 -11.64
C ILE A 223 10.56 -2.68 -11.01
N VAL A 224 10.25 -2.16 -9.82
CA VAL A 224 8.94 -2.31 -9.20
C VAL A 224 8.09 -1.09 -9.48
N LEU A 225 6.99 -1.32 -10.18
CA LEU A 225 5.93 -0.36 -10.50
C LEU A 225 4.66 -0.73 -9.72
N GLY A 226 3.53 -0.12 -10.07
CA GLY A 226 2.22 -0.48 -9.54
C GLY A 226 1.10 0.32 -10.21
N ALA A 227 -0.07 0.34 -9.56
CA ALA A 227 -1.26 1.08 -10.00
C ALA A 227 -1.13 2.60 -9.79
N TRP A 228 -0.18 3.21 -10.48
CA TRP A 228 0.24 4.60 -10.26
C TRP A 228 -0.90 5.60 -10.49
N GLY A 229 -1.34 6.24 -9.41
CA GLY A 229 -2.41 7.25 -9.42
C GLY A 229 -3.83 6.69 -9.32
N CYS A 230 -4.03 5.37 -9.20
CA CYS A 230 -5.35 4.74 -9.15
C CYS A 230 -6.08 4.86 -7.80
N GLY A 231 -5.36 5.24 -6.74
CA GLY A 231 -5.93 5.47 -5.40
C GLY A 231 -6.47 6.90 -5.25
N ALA A 232 -5.91 7.65 -4.30
CA ALA A 232 -6.35 9.02 -3.96
C ALA A 232 -6.35 10.02 -5.14
N TYR A 233 -5.71 9.70 -6.25
CA TYR A 233 -5.61 10.57 -7.43
C TYR A 233 -6.65 10.26 -8.50
N GLY A 234 -7.47 9.22 -8.32
CA GLY A 234 -8.66 8.98 -9.14
C GLY A 234 -8.38 8.63 -10.61
N ASN A 235 -7.20 8.12 -10.95
CA ASN A 235 -6.93 7.67 -12.31
C ASN A 235 -7.62 6.31 -12.56
N PRO A 236 -8.29 6.11 -13.71
CA PRO A 236 -8.89 4.82 -14.01
C PRO A 236 -7.84 3.73 -14.18
N VAL A 237 -7.94 2.64 -13.41
CA VAL A 237 -6.97 1.52 -13.45
C VAL A 237 -6.75 0.97 -14.86
N GLY A 238 -7.81 0.91 -15.67
CA GLY A 238 -7.73 0.44 -17.04
C GLY A 238 -6.92 1.36 -17.96
N GLU A 239 -7.00 2.68 -17.77
CA GLU A 239 -6.19 3.64 -18.55
C GLU A 239 -4.71 3.52 -18.15
N ILE A 240 -4.41 3.39 -16.86
CA ILE A 240 -3.04 3.23 -16.35
C ILE A 240 -2.42 1.92 -16.84
N ALA A 241 -3.14 0.80 -16.78
CA ALA A 241 -2.66 -0.49 -17.28
C ALA A 241 -2.37 -0.44 -18.79
N ARG A 242 -3.27 0.13 -19.59
CA ARG A 242 -3.08 0.30 -21.04
C ARG A 242 -1.91 1.23 -21.38
N ALA A 243 -1.72 2.28 -20.60
CA ALA A 243 -0.59 3.21 -20.77
C ALA A 243 0.74 2.50 -20.49
N TRP A 244 0.84 1.73 -19.40
CA TRP A 244 2.03 0.92 -19.11
C TRP A 244 2.32 -0.09 -20.21
N ARG A 245 1.29 -0.80 -20.69
CA ARG A 245 1.40 -1.74 -21.82
C ARG A 245 1.97 -1.05 -23.05
N ARG A 246 1.44 0.13 -23.42
CA ARG A 246 1.91 0.91 -24.57
C ARG A 246 3.38 1.28 -24.44
N VAL A 247 3.83 1.63 -23.23
CA VAL A 247 5.21 2.03 -22.93
C VAL A 247 6.15 0.82 -22.95
N LEU A 248 5.79 -0.29 -22.29
CA LEU A 248 6.70 -1.41 -22.05
C LEU A 248 6.81 -2.38 -23.23
N LEU A 249 5.71 -2.64 -23.96
CA LEU A 249 5.69 -3.64 -25.03
C LEU A 249 5.82 -3.03 -26.43
N GLY A 250 5.84 -1.70 -26.54
CA GLY A 250 6.01 -1.02 -27.82
C GLY A 250 4.91 -1.36 -28.83
N GLY A 251 3.79 -0.64 -28.78
CA GLY A 251 2.96 -0.42 -29.97
C GLY A 251 1.48 -0.79 -29.89
N GLY A 252 0.72 -0.09 -30.75
CA GLY A 252 -0.57 -0.49 -31.30
C GLY A 252 -1.71 -0.55 -30.30
N GLY A 253 -2.50 0.53 -30.20
CA GLY A 253 -3.86 0.42 -29.69
C GLY A 253 -4.54 -0.77 -30.36
N GLY A 254 -5.13 -1.65 -29.55
CA GLY A 254 -5.84 -2.82 -30.05
C GLY A 254 -6.74 -2.41 -31.20
N ARG A 255 -6.61 -3.10 -32.34
CA ARG A 255 -7.59 -3.01 -33.42
C ARG A 255 -8.91 -3.57 -32.87
N VAL A 256 -9.69 -2.72 -32.22
CA VAL A 256 -11.13 -2.93 -32.11
C VAL A 256 -11.68 -2.69 -33.51
N GLY A 257 -12.37 -3.68 -34.06
CA GLY A 257 -12.84 -3.69 -35.45
C GLY A 257 -13.57 -2.40 -35.83
N GLY A 258 -12.90 -1.57 -36.64
CA GLY A 258 -13.43 -0.32 -37.15
C GLY A 258 -12.70 0.02 -38.45
N LYS A 259 -13.48 0.39 -39.48
CA LYS A 259 -13.08 0.62 -40.88
C LYS A 259 -11.71 1.29 -41.06
N LYS A 260 -11.01 0.86 -42.12
CA LYS A 260 -9.75 1.42 -42.66
C LYS A 260 -9.79 2.95 -42.76
N GLY A 261 -9.42 3.63 -41.67
CA GLY A 261 -9.04 5.03 -41.64
C GLY A 261 -7.53 5.15 -41.85
N LYS A 262 -7.12 6.12 -42.66
CA LYS A 262 -5.72 6.41 -43.02
C LYS A 262 -4.93 6.76 -41.75
N VAL A 263 -4.13 5.82 -41.24
CA VAL A 263 -3.20 6.06 -40.13
C VAL A 263 -2.12 7.02 -40.62
N THR A 264 -2.15 8.27 -40.14
CA THR A 264 -1.01 9.18 -40.23
C THR A 264 0.10 8.57 -39.38
N LYS A 265 1.22 8.21 -40.03
CA LYS A 265 2.46 7.78 -39.39
C LYS A 265 2.98 8.94 -38.54
N SER A 266 2.54 9.08 -37.29
CA SER A 266 3.38 9.75 -36.30
C SER A 266 4.54 8.79 -36.04
N SER A 267 5.74 9.23 -36.42
CA SER A 267 6.99 8.56 -36.14
C SER A 267 7.29 8.64 -34.64
N GLU A 268 6.47 8.03 -33.79
CA GLU A 268 6.92 7.70 -32.44
C GLU A 268 7.98 6.62 -32.60
N THR A 269 9.25 6.99 -32.46
CA THR A 269 10.36 6.04 -32.32
C THR A 269 9.99 5.07 -31.21
N LEU A 270 9.87 3.79 -31.55
CA LEU A 270 9.60 2.74 -30.57
C LEU A 270 10.81 2.71 -29.63
N GLU A 271 10.61 3.13 -28.39
CA GLU A 271 11.66 3.09 -27.37
C GLU A 271 11.88 1.64 -26.95
N THR A 272 13.15 1.25 -26.80
CA THR A 272 13.53 -0.04 -26.24
C THR A 272 14.09 0.16 -24.84
N TRP A 273 13.75 -0.76 -23.94
CA TRP A 273 14.18 -0.72 -22.53
C TRP A 273 15.41 -1.59 -22.32
N ASP A 274 16.42 -1.43 -23.19
CA ASP A 274 17.69 -2.16 -23.12
C ASP A 274 18.29 -2.08 -21.71
N GLY A 275 18.68 -3.24 -21.18
CA GLY A 275 19.22 -3.37 -19.82
C GLY A 275 18.16 -3.55 -18.73
N VAL A 276 16.87 -3.32 -19.02
CA VAL A 276 15.77 -3.67 -18.11
C VAL A 276 15.35 -5.11 -18.39
N GLU A 277 15.63 -5.99 -17.44
CA GLU A 277 15.38 -7.43 -17.53
C GLU A 277 13.95 -7.77 -17.07
N GLU A 278 13.47 -7.09 -16.04
CA GLU A 278 12.20 -7.44 -15.37
C GLU A 278 11.47 -6.21 -14.82
N VAL A 279 10.16 -6.18 -15.00
CA VAL A 279 9.27 -5.18 -14.42
C VAL A 279 8.18 -5.90 -13.63
N VAL A 280 8.05 -5.56 -12.35
CA VAL A 280 7.03 -6.11 -11.45
C VAL A 280 6.01 -5.03 -11.11
N PHE A 281 4.73 -5.28 -11.38
CA PHE A 281 3.63 -4.47 -10.86
C PHE A 281 3.24 -4.99 -9.48
N ALA A 282 3.63 -4.28 -8.42
CA ALA A 282 3.23 -4.57 -7.05
C ALA A 282 1.93 -3.80 -6.72
N ILE A 283 0.82 -4.52 -6.59
CA ILE A 283 -0.51 -3.94 -6.33
C ILE A 283 -1.13 -4.71 -5.17
N GLY A 284 -1.10 -4.16 -3.96
CA GLY A 284 -1.56 -4.87 -2.75
C GLY A 284 -3.07 -5.10 -2.64
N ASP A 285 -3.88 -4.39 -3.43
CA ASP A 285 -5.32 -4.64 -3.51
C ASP A 285 -5.61 -5.67 -4.60
N ALA A 286 -6.09 -6.85 -4.22
CA ALA A 286 -6.29 -7.98 -5.13
C ALA A 286 -7.27 -7.64 -6.28
N GLY A 287 -8.39 -6.99 -5.97
CA GLY A 287 -9.37 -6.58 -6.99
C GLY A 287 -8.80 -5.58 -7.99
N MET A 288 -7.98 -4.63 -7.53
CA MET A 288 -7.26 -3.70 -8.39
C MET A 288 -6.19 -4.41 -9.21
N ALA A 289 -5.49 -5.39 -8.65
CA ALA A 289 -4.49 -6.19 -9.37
C ALA A 289 -5.12 -7.03 -10.48
N GLU A 290 -6.29 -7.64 -10.23
CA GLU A 290 -7.10 -8.33 -11.23
C GLU A 290 -7.59 -7.37 -12.33
N ALA A 291 -8.16 -6.22 -11.95
CA ALA A 291 -8.63 -5.21 -12.89
C ALA A 291 -7.48 -4.65 -13.76
N PHE A 292 -6.31 -4.45 -13.14
CA PHE A 292 -5.09 -4.05 -13.83
C PHE A 292 -4.66 -5.11 -14.84
N THR A 293 -4.61 -6.37 -14.43
CA THR A 293 -4.25 -7.50 -15.30
C THR A 293 -5.21 -7.63 -16.48
N SER A 294 -6.52 -7.60 -16.22
CA SER A 294 -7.56 -7.67 -17.24
C SER A 294 -7.44 -6.54 -18.27
N ALA A 295 -7.11 -5.32 -17.82
CA ALA A 295 -6.95 -4.18 -18.71
C ALA A 295 -5.59 -4.14 -19.43
N PHE A 296 -4.54 -4.71 -18.83
CA PHE A 296 -3.23 -4.88 -19.46
C PHE A 296 -3.30 -5.92 -20.59
N GLY A 297 -4.03 -7.01 -20.37
CA GLY A 297 -4.18 -8.10 -21.33
C GLY A 297 -2.90 -8.92 -21.48
N ASP A 298 -2.68 -9.48 -22.67
CA ASP A 298 -1.56 -10.38 -22.95
C ASP A 298 -0.20 -9.71 -22.71
N GLY A 299 0.74 -10.51 -22.19
CA GLY A 299 2.12 -10.10 -21.92
C GLY A 299 2.41 -9.73 -20.48
N LEU A 300 1.43 -9.82 -19.57
CA LEU A 300 1.61 -9.69 -18.11
C LEU A 300 1.26 -11.02 -17.44
N THR A 301 2.20 -11.60 -16.68
CA THR A 301 2.00 -12.87 -15.97
C THR A 301 1.90 -12.62 -14.47
N TRP A 302 1.01 -13.33 -13.77
CA TRP A 302 1.10 -13.41 -12.32
C TRP A 302 2.40 -14.09 -11.93
N ALA A 303 3.06 -13.62 -10.87
CA ALA A 303 4.17 -14.38 -10.32
C ALA A 303 3.64 -15.73 -9.85
N ASP A 304 4.31 -16.82 -10.23
CA ASP A 304 4.07 -18.11 -9.60
C ASP A 304 4.27 -17.90 -8.09
N GLU A 305 3.19 -18.10 -7.32
CA GLU A 305 3.28 -18.25 -5.87
C GLU A 305 4.06 -19.54 -5.64
N GLY A 306 5.39 -19.43 -5.64
CA GLY A 306 6.23 -20.44 -5.03
C GLY A 306 5.83 -20.46 -3.57
N HIS A 307 4.94 -21.38 -3.21
CA HIS A 307 4.79 -21.88 -1.84
C HIS A 307 6.20 -22.18 -1.34
N ASN A 308 6.76 -21.25 -0.59
CA ASN A 308 7.85 -21.57 0.31
C ASN A 308 7.16 -21.92 1.61
N ASP A 309 6.98 -23.22 1.85
CA ASP A 309 6.43 -23.79 3.10
C ASP A 309 7.27 -23.46 4.37
N ASP A 310 8.15 -22.45 4.31
CA ASP A 310 9.07 -22.03 5.37
C ASP A 310 8.97 -20.52 5.71
N ASP A 311 8.01 -19.77 5.16
CA ASP A 311 7.66 -18.43 5.65
C ASP A 311 6.40 -18.51 6.53
N PRO A 312 6.40 -18.08 7.81
CA PRO A 312 5.22 -18.17 8.68
C PRO A 312 4.02 -17.29 8.26
N ALA A 313 4.05 -16.72 7.06
CA ALA A 313 3.10 -15.74 6.54
C ALA A 313 2.13 -16.28 5.48
N ASP A 314 2.31 -17.51 4.99
CA ASP A 314 1.40 -18.15 4.03
C ASP A 314 0.41 -19.08 4.75
N ASP A 315 -0.42 -18.50 5.61
CA ASP A 315 -1.59 -19.21 6.13
C ASP A 315 -2.82 -18.73 5.35
N GLU A 316 -3.30 -19.54 4.39
CA GLU A 316 -4.56 -19.30 3.67
C GLU A 316 -5.74 -19.08 4.64
N SER A 317 -5.66 -19.61 5.88
CA SER A 317 -6.62 -19.30 6.94
C SER A 317 -6.62 -17.83 7.33
N TYR A 318 -5.48 -17.11 7.30
CA TYR A 318 -5.44 -15.68 7.66
C TYR A 318 -6.04 -14.78 6.59
N ALA A 319 -5.86 -15.13 5.30
CA ALA A 319 -6.45 -14.39 4.19
C ALA A 319 -7.97 -14.57 4.13
N GLU A 320 -8.45 -15.81 4.35
CA GLU A 320 -9.88 -16.08 4.51
C GLU A 320 -10.43 -15.41 5.78
N ASP A 321 -9.74 -15.46 6.90
CA ASP A 321 -10.17 -14.81 8.15
C ASP A 321 -10.25 -13.29 8.01
N LEU A 322 -9.31 -12.65 7.29
CA LEU A 322 -9.37 -11.22 6.98
C LEU A 322 -10.55 -10.87 6.08
N ARG A 323 -10.85 -11.70 5.07
CA ARG A 323 -11.97 -11.51 4.15
C ARG A 323 -13.32 -11.72 4.83
N VAL A 324 -13.43 -12.76 5.66
CA VAL A 324 -14.60 -13.04 6.50
C VAL A 324 -14.79 -11.92 7.53
N LYS A 325 -13.72 -11.40 8.11
CA LYS A 325 -13.77 -10.26 9.04
C LYS A 325 -14.23 -8.97 8.37
N GLU A 326 -13.77 -8.69 7.15
CA GLU A 326 -14.22 -7.53 6.37
C GLU A 326 -15.70 -7.63 5.99
N LEU A 327 -16.17 -8.82 5.61
CA LEU A 327 -17.59 -9.08 5.36
C LEU A 327 -18.44 -8.85 6.60
N HIS A 328 -18.00 -9.33 7.77
CA HIS A 328 -18.68 -9.10 9.04
C HIS A 328 -18.72 -7.62 9.43
N GLU A 329 -17.61 -6.89 9.31
CA GLU A 329 -17.55 -5.45 9.60
C GLU A 329 -18.52 -4.66 8.69
N ARG A 330 -18.62 -5.03 7.42
CA ARG A 330 -19.53 -4.42 6.45
C ARG A 330 -21.00 -4.73 6.74
N MET A 331 -21.30 -5.95 7.19
CA MET A 331 -22.64 -6.34 7.64
C MET A 331 -23.06 -5.57 8.89
N ASP A 332 -22.18 -5.41 9.86
CA ASP A 332 -22.47 -4.67 11.09
C ASP A 332 -22.69 -3.18 10.83
N GLU A 333 -21.94 -2.59 9.91
CA GLU A 333 -22.19 -1.23 9.44
C GLU A 333 -23.57 -1.09 8.78
N LEU A 334 -23.95 -2.04 7.92
CA LEU A 334 -25.26 -2.05 7.27
C LEU A 334 -26.40 -2.27 8.26
N ARG A 335 -26.22 -3.12 9.28
CA ARG A 335 -27.17 -3.32 10.39
C ARG A 335 -27.37 -2.04 11.21
N LEU A 336 -26.31 -1.28 11.46
CA LEU A 336 -26.40 0.03 12.11
C LEU A 336 -27.10 1.08 11.22
N ARG A 337 -26.94 1.01 9.90
CA ARG A 337 -27.69 1.86 8.96
C ARG A 337 -29.16 1.48 8.89
N ILE A 338 -29.51 0.19 8.99
CA ILE A 338 -30.89 -0.29 9.07
C ILE A 338 -31.59 0.26 10.32
N SER A 339 -30.93 0.23 11.47
CA SER A 339 -31.53 0.73 12.73
C SER A 339 -31.78 2.24 12.72
N ARG A 340 -31.02 3.00 11.91
CA ARG A 340 -31.14 4.45 11.74
C ARG A 340 -31.95 4.87 10.52
N ALA A 341 -32.46 3.93 9.72
CA ALA A 341 -33.15 4.24 8.48
C ALA A 341 -34.57 4.79 8.75
N PRO A 342 -34.98 5.89 8.10
CA PRO A 342 -36.22 6.62 8.41
C PRO A 342 -37.48 6.00 7.80
N ASN A 343 -37.37 5.08 6.85
CA ASN A 343 -38.51 4.45 6.18
C ASN A 343 -38.29 2.95 5.94
N ASP A 344 -39.39 2.20 5.89
CA ASP A 344 -39.34 0.74 5.81
C ASP A 344 -38.83 0.24 4.46
N ARG A 345 -39.03 1.00 3.37
CA ARG A 345 -38.48 0.67 2.05
C ARG A 345 -36.95 0.65 2.04
N MET A 346 -36.30 1.60 2.72
CA MET A 346 -34.84 1.64 2.87
C MET A 346 -34.35 0.55 3.83
N LYS A 347 -35.10 0.25 4.91
CA LYS A 347 -34.79 -0.87 5.79
C LYS A 347 -34.79 -2.19 5.01
N SER A 348 -35.84 -2.46 4.25
CA SER A 348 -35.96 -3.68 3.44
C SER A 348 -34.88 -3.78 2.36
N GLY A 349 -34.53 -2.66 1.70
CA GLY A 349 -33.44 -2.64 0.73
C GLY A 349 -32.07 -2.95 1.36
N LEU A 350 -31.76 -2.36 2.51
CA LEU A 350 -30.52 -2.63 3.23
C LEU A 350 -30.48 -4.05 3.82
N GLN A 351 -31.61 -4.57 4.29
CA GLN A 351 -31.74 -5.96 4.75
C GLN A 351 -31.45 -6.97 3.63
N ALA A 352 -31.90 -6.71 2.40
CA ALA A 352 -31.58 -7.55 1.25
C ALA A 352 -30.08 -7.54 0.91
N VAL A 353 -29.40 -6.41 1.10
CA VAL A 353 -27.94 -6.31 0.91
C VAL A 353 -27.18 -7.08 2.00
N VAL A 354 -27.63 -7.01 3.26
CA VAL A 354 -27.05 -7.80 4.36
C VAL A 354 -27.20 -9.29 4.09
N ALA A 355 -28.38 -9.76 3.66
CA ALA A 355 -28.62 -11.16 3.33
C ALA A 355 -27.73 -11.66 2.17
N GLY A 356 -27.46 -10.82 1.17
CA GLY A 356 -26.54 -11.15 0.08
C GLY A 356 -25.06 -11.15 0.45
N LEU A 357 -24.67 -10.50 1.55
CA LEU A 357 -23.33 -10.59 2.12
C LEU A 357 -23.21 -11.81 3.04
N GLU A 358 -24.27 -12.17 3.77
CA GLU A 358 -24.35 -13.40 4.58
C GLU A 358 -24.14 -14.66 3.73
N SER A 359 -24.67 -14.70 2.51
CA SER A 359 -24.49 -15.84 1.59
C SER A 359 -23.10 -15.94 0.97
N GLN A 360 -22.18 -15.00 1.24
CA GLN A 360 -20.79 -15.03 0.77
C GLN A 360 -19.84 -15.61 1.83
N ILE A 361 -20.34 -15.92 3.02
CA ILE A 361 -19.58 -16.55 4.10
C ILE A 361 -19.66 -18.08 3.91
N PRO A 362 -18.54 -18.82 3.87
CA PRO A 362 -18.56 -20.28 3.75
C PRO A 362 -19.37 -20.91 4.89
N GLU A 363 -20.29 -21.83 4.57
CA GLU A 363 -21.00 -22.63 5.57
C GLU A 363 -19.99 -23.53 6.30
N GLN A 364 -19.82 -23.33 7.61
CA GLN A 364 -19.12 -24.33 8.43
C GLN A 364 -19.99 -25.59 8.49
N GLY A 365 -19.62 -26.60 7.70
CA GLY A 365 -20.26 -27.92 7.69
C GLY A 365 -20.14 -28.65 9.04
N PRO A 366 -21.07 -29.57 9.36
CA PRO A 366 -21.17 -30.17 10.67
C PRO A 366 -20.20 -31.36 10.84
N GLY A 367 -19.49 -31.42 11.97
CA GLY A 367 -19.05 -32.71 12.51
C GLY A 367 -17.71 -32.73 13.26
N LEU A 368 -17.79 -32.64 14.58
CA LEU A 368 -17.09 -33.58 15.46
C LEU A 368 -17.90 -33.72 16.76
N HIS A 369 -18.90 -34.60 16.69
CA HIS A 369 -19.57 -35.16 17.86
C HIS A 369 -18.57 -36.00 18.67
N ARG A 370 -18.35 -35.64 19.93
CA ARG A 370 -18.07 -36.64 20.97
C ARG A 370 -19.37 -36.83 21.75
N GLY A 371 -19.82 -38.09 21.82
CA GLY A 371 -21.12 -38.53 22.36
C GLY A 371 -21.41 -38.00 23.77
N ILE A 372 -22.66 -37.97 24.18
CA ILE A 372 -23.35 -39.19 24.65
C ILE A 372 -24.84 -39.16 24.27
N SER A 373 -25.34 -40.35 23.91
CA SER A 373 -26.72 -40.65 23.52
C SER A 373 -27.70 -40.62 24.70
N ALA A 374 -28.95 -40.33 24.34
CA ALA A 374 -30.16 -40.26 25.15
C ALA A 374 -30.55 -41.54 25.89
N SER A 375 -31.23 -41.41 27.03
CA SER A 375 -32.65 -41.77 27.26
C SER A 375 -33.02 -41.55 28.74
N GLU A 376 -34.02 -40.71 29.01
CA GLU A 376 -35.36 -41.06 29.52
C GLU A 376 -35.51 -41.19 31.05
N ASN A 377 -36.35 -40.29 31.58
CA ASN A 377 -37.40 -40.52 32.60
C ASN A 377 -37.08 -41.39 33.82
N SER A 378 -37.12 -40.79 35.02
CA SER A 378 -38.23 -40.95 35.99
C SER A 378 -37.84 -40.44 37.39
N LYS A 379 -38.86 -39.93 38.07
CA LYS A 379 -38.87 -39.54 39.49
C LYS A 379 -38.75 -40.79 40.36
N ASP A 380 -37.91 -40.77 41.39
CA ASP A 380 -38.33 -41.08 42.76
C ASP A 380 -37.28 -40.61 43.79
N GLY A 381 -37.72 -40.35 45.02
CA GLY A 381 -36.97 -39.65 46.07
C GLY A 381 -36.04 -40.49 46.94
N GLY A 382 -35.48 -39.84 47.97
CA GLY A 382 -34.81 -40.50 49.09
C GLY A 382 -33.57 -39.78 49.65
N VAL A 383 -33.80 -38.80 50.53
CA VAL A 383 -33.23 -38.59 51.90
C VAL A 383 -31.73 -38.83 52.21
N SER A 384 -31.19 -37.91 53.05
CA SER A 384 -30.05 -37.94 53.99
C SER A 384 -28.62 -37.93 53.42
N ASP A 385 -27.62 -37.28 54.00
CA ASP A 385 -27.45 -36.35 55.15
C ASP A 385 -25.99 -35.83 55.10
N ASP A 386 -25.73 -34.73 55.84
CA ASP A 386 -24.46 -34.29 56.43
C ASP A 386 -23.31 -33.76 55.54
N GLU A 387 -22.52 -32.74 55.90
CA GLU A 387 -22.54 -31.70 56.95
C GLU A 387 -21.48 -30.65 56.54
N ASP A 388 -21.47 -29.53 57.26
CA ASP A 388 -20.38 -28.55 57.45
C ASP A 388 -20.16 -27.35 56.48
N ALA A 389 -20.49 -26.18 57.05
CA ALA A 389 -19.90 -24.85 56.84
C ALA A 389 -18.96 -24.55 58.05
N PRO A 390 -18.44 -23.34 58.36
CA PRO A 390 -18.45 -22.03 57.67
C PRO A 390 -17.09 -21.26 57.75
N GLY A 391 -17.10 -19.96 57.37
CA GLY A 391 -16.09 -18.92 57.71
C GLY A 391 -15.76 -18.06 56.49
N GLU A 392 -16.42 -16.91 56.24
CA GLU A 392 -16.21 -15.57 56.86
C GLU A 392 -14.74 -15.13 56.90
N ASP A 393 -14.41 -14.07 56.15
CA ASP A 393 -13.81 -12.84 56.71
C ASP A 393 -13.74 -11.72 55.65
N GLU A 394 -14.29 -10.57 56.05
CA GLU A 394 -14.14 -9.24 55.46
C GLU A 394 -12.75 -8.68 55.82
N ASP A 395 -12.12 -7.87 54.96
CA ASP A 395 -11.53 -6.61 55.46
C ASP A 395 -11.28 -5.57 54.35
N ASP A 396 -11.51 -4.34 54.78
CA ASP A 396 -11.39 -3.03 54.17
C ASP A 396 -9.91 -2.61 53.96
N SER A 397 -9.66 -1.68 53.03
CA SER A 397 -8.88 -0.47 53.33
C SER A 397 -8.81 0.50 52.15
N LYS A 398 -9.38 1.68 52.42
CA LYS A 398 -9.15 2.97 51.75
C LYS A 398 -7.69 3.40 51.86
N TYR A 399 -7.20 4.08 50.82
CA TYR A 399 -6.13 5.07 50.94
C TYR A 399 -6.62 6.42 50.41
N GLU A 400 -6.35 7.45 51.20
CA GLU A 400 -6.72 8.85 51.04
C GLU A 400 -5.75 9.56 50.07
N ASP A 401 -6.29 10.41 49.19
CA ASP A 401 -5.54 11.38 48.40
C ASP A 401 -5.48 12.71 49.17
N GLU A 402 -4.27 13.10 49.59
CA GLU A 402 -3.90 14.49 49.88
C GLU A 402 -2.72 14.84 48.98
N GLU A 403 -2.87 15.78 48.06
CA GLU A 403 -1.72 16.59 47.62
C GLU A 403 -2.11 18.04 47.33
N GLU A 404 -1.22 18.89 47.83
CA GLU A 404 -1.31 20.31 48.06
C GLU A 404 -1.25 21.14 46.75
N GLY A 405 -1.95 22.27 46.78
CA GLY A 405 -1.75 23.32 45.80
C GLY A 405 -0.41 24.01 46.01
N ASN A 406 0.34 24.21 44.92
CA ASN A 406 1.53 25.04 44.93
C ASN A 406 1.40 26.22 43.95
N GLN A 407 1.65 27.40 44.49
CA GLN A 407 1.56 28.70 43.85
C GLN A 407 2.75 28.94 42.90
N ALA A 408 2.47 29.59 41.78
CA ALA A 408 3.45 30.09 40.83
C ALA A 408 4.12 31.38 41.32
N PRO A 409 5.42 31.61 41.06
CA PRO A 409 6.00 32.94 41.11
C PRO A 409 6.14 33.53 39.70
N SER A 410 5.80 34.81 39.63
CA SER A 410 6.04 35.77 38.56
C SER A 410 7.53 36.00 38.30
N HIS A 411 7.94 36.10 37.03
CA HIS A 411 9.18 36.78 36.64
C HIS A 411 8.99 37.57 35.33
N ASP A 412 9.18 38.88 35.47
CA ASP A 412 9.89 39.83 34.60
C ASP A 412 9.57 39.91 33.10
N GLU A 413 8.80 40.95 32.77
CA GLU A 413 8.87 41.69 31.52
C GLU A 413 9.89 42.84 31.66
N ALA A 414 10.93 42.86 30.84
CA ALA A 414 11.50 44.08 30.22
C ALA A 414 12.71 43.71 29.34
N GLU A 415 12.60 43.98 28.04
CA GLU A 415 13.51 44.86 27.28
C GLU A 415 13.32 44.66 25.77
N LEU A 416 12.74 45.66 25.11
CA LEU A 416 12.84 45.87 23.67
C LEU A 416 13.09 47.36 23.40
N ASN A 417 14.31 47.62 22.93
CA ASN A 417 14.73 48.56 21.89
C ASN A 417 14.09 49.96 21.80
N THR A 418 14.95 50.99 21.87
CA THR A 418 14.85 52.20 21.04
C THR A 418 16.24 52.79 20.74
N GLU A 419 16.54 52.87 19.44
CA GLU A 419 17.36 53.87 18.70
C GLU A 419 18.62 54.49 19.34
N LYS A 420 19.80 54.19 18.77
CA LYS A 420 20.55 55.06 17.84
C LYS A 420 21.83 54.42 17.31
#